data_AF-A0A291G9A1-F1
#
_entry.id   AF-A0A291G9A1-F1
#
_cell.length_a   1.000
_cell.length_b   1.000
_cell.length_c   1.000
_cell.angle_alpha   90.00
_cell.angle_beta   90.00
_cell.angle_gamma   90.00
#
_symmetry.space_group_name_H-M   'P 1'
#
loop_
_entity.id
_entity.type
_entity.pdbx_description
1 polymer ?
#
loop_
_entity_poly.entity_id
_entity_poly.type
_entity_poly.pdbx_seq_one_letter_code
_entity_poly.pdbx_strand_id
1 'polypeptide(L)'
;MFSGASRAEGITRPGNTIRKVYLCQAQSNLGPPGSVLFFYKGVSKDPPSQAITALGILESMTLAGSKRELMQLTGGRSVYSEEELEEWEQKAKDKGRPVKVINYLLVSYIEPAVSIDELKTMGVVRGHPQQSIYKLSHDLIARLIERADLEFEV
;
A
#
# COMPACT_ATOMS: atom_id res chain seq x y z
N MET A 1 16.38 25.73 -10.61
CA MET A 1 15.78 25.51 -11.94
C MET A 1 14.51 24.66 -11.80
N PHE A 2 13.55 25.08 -10.98
CA PHE A 2 12.19 24.51 -10.92
C PHE A 2 11.26 25.59 -10.33
N SER A 3 10.86 26.54 -11.17
CA SER A 3 9.81 27.50 -10.88
C SER A 3 8.70 27.21 -11.90
N GLY A 4 7.53 26.75 -11.45
CA GLY A 4 6.37 26.51 -12.32
C GLY A 4 5.92 25.06 -12.56
N ALA A 5 6.44 24.06 -11.83
CA ALA A 5 6.09 22.65 -12.02
C ALA A 5 4.73 22.21 -11.43
N SER A 6 3.92 23.15 -10.94
CA SER A 6 2.56 22.85 -10.49
C SER A 6 1.64 23.95 -10.99
N ARG A 7 0.65 23.55 -11.81
CA ARG A 7 -0.47 24.38 -12.27
C ARG A 7 -1.77 24.04 -11.57
N ALA A 8 -1.72 23.20 -10.54
CA ALA A 8 -2.91 22.92 -9.74
C ALA A 8 -3.48 24.24 -9.20
N GLU A 9 -4.78 24.46 -9.40
CA GLU A 9 -5.49 25.65 -8.92
C GLU A 9 -5.56 25.74 -7.38
N GLY A 10 -4.95 24.78 -6.67
CA GLY A 10 -4.86 24.73 -5.22
C GLY A 10 -3.53 24.16 -4.72
N ILE A 11 -3.36 24.16 -3.39
CA ILE A 11 -2.14 23.68 -2.72
C ILE A 11 -1.95 22.18 -3.01
N THR A 12 -1.10 21.84 -3.97
CA THR A 12 -0.56 20.48 -4.08
C THR A 12 0.38 20.27 -2.90
N ARG A 13 0.04 19.33 -2.01
CA ARG A 13 0.90 18.93 -0.90
C ARG A 13 2.29 18.57 -1.47
N PRO A 14 3.38 19.20 -1.00
CA PRO A 14 4.72 18.89 -1.50
C PRO A 14 5.00 17.39 -1.37
N GLY A 15 5.34 16.74 -2.49
CA GLY A 15 5.56 15.31 -2.61
C GLY A 15 6.88 14.85 -2.00
N ASN A 16 7.03 14.94 -0.68
CA ASN A 16 8.07 14.16 0.00
C ASN A 16 7.54 12.72 0.13
N THR A 17 7.93 11.86 -0.80
CA THR A 17 7.56 10.45 -0.79
C THR A 17 8.08 9.77 0.49
N ILE A 18 7.16 9.33 1.35
CA ILE A 18 7.50 8.69 2.63
C ILE A 18 7.75 7.21 2.36
N ARG A 19 8.98 6.73 2.61
CA ARG A 19 9.29 5.30 2.61
C ARG A 19 8.60 4.63 3.80
N LYS A 20 7.75 3.65 3.54
CA LYS A 20 6.97 2.91 4.54
C LYS A 20 7.23 1.42 4.42
N VAL A 21 6.90 0.71 5.49
CA VAL A 21 7.05 -0.75 5.55
C VAL A 21 5.74 -1.40 5.98
N TYR A 22 5.32 -2.42 5.24
CA TYR A 22 4.18 -3.26 5.56
C TYR A 22 4.63 -4.70 5.82
N LEU A 23 4.08 -5.34 6.85
CA LEU A 23 4.40 -6.71 7.25
C LEU A 23 3.23 -7.65 6.95
N CYS A 24 3.49 -8.79 6.32
CA CYS A 24 2.46 -9.83 6.17
C CYS A 24 3.05 -11.23 6.01
N GLN A 25 2.17 -12.24 6.05
CA GLN A 25 2.51 -13.64 5.71
C GLN A 25 1.55 -14.20 4.65
N ALA A 26 0.93 -13.32 3.87
CA ALA A 26 0.03 -13.72 2.80
C ALA A 26 0.80 -14.53 1.75
N GLN A 27 0.19 -15.58 1.20
CA GLN A 27 0.81 -16.44 0.18
C GLN A 27 0.91 -15.75 -1.19
N SER A 28 0.20 -14.63 -1.38
CA SER A 28 0.15 -13.93 -2.64
C SER A 28 1.52 -13.41 -3.09
N ASN A 29 1.76 -13.52 -4.39
CA ASN A 29 2.97 -13.01 -5.03
C ASN A 29 2.83 -11.52 -5.30
N LEU A 30 3.83 -10.75 -4.86
CA LEU A 30 3.96 -9.36 -5.22
C LEU A 30 4.52 -9.24 -6.64
N GLY A 31 4.22 -8.13 -7.30
CA GLY A 31 4.90 -7.77 -8.54
C GLY A 31 6.39 -7.45 -8.31
N PRO A 32 7.14 -7.19 -9.39
CA PRO A 32 8.52 -6.71 -9.28
C PRO A 32 8.59 -5.30 -8.65
N PRO A 33 9.76 -4.85 -8.16
CA PRO A 33 10.01 -3.45 -7.86
C PRO A 33 9.51 -2.50 -8.96
N GLY A 34 8.94 -1.36 -8.57
CA GLY A 34 8.24 -0.44 -9.47
C GLY A 34 6.75 -0.74 -9.64
N SER A 35 6.24 -1.87 -9.13
CA SER A 35 4.81 -2.17 -9.19
C SER A 35 3.98 -1.17 -8.38
N VAL A 36 2.83 -0.78 -8.93
CA VAL A 36 1.85 0.08 -8.27
C VAL A 36 1.07 -0.70 -7.20
N LEU A 37 0.94 -0.12 -6.02
CA LEU A 37 0.23 -0.67 -4.87
C LEU A 37 -0.94 0.22 -4.49
N PHE A 38 -2.16 -0.34 -4.51
CA PHE A 38 -3.35 0.31 -3.97
C PHE A 38 -3.64 -0.21 -2.57
N PHE A 39 -3.87 0.70 -1.61
CA PHE A 39 -4.17 0.35 -0.23
C PHE A 39 -5.66 0.48 0.04
N TYR A 40 -6.31 -0.65 0.27
CA TYR A 40 -7.71 -0.73 0.66
C TYR A 40 -7.87 -0.69 2.18
N LYS A 41 -8.60 0.31 2.67
CA LYS A 41 -9.03 0.40 4.07
C LYS A 41 -10.30 -0.42 4.23
N GLY A 42 -10.25 -1.38 5.16
CA GLY A 42 -11.39 -2.24 5.51
C GLY A 42 -12.51 -1.49 6.24
N VAL A 43 -13.41 -2.25 6.87
CA VAL A 43 -14.50 -1.69 7.67
C VAL A 43 -13.91 -0.91 8.85
N SER A 44 -14.25 0.37 8.97
CA SER A 44 -13.90 1.23 10.10
C SER A 44 -15.10 2.03 10.58
N LYS A 45 -15.05 2.49 11.83
CA LYS A 45 -16.05 3.40 12.42
C LYS A 45 -16.00 4.79 11.78
N ASP A 46 -14.78 5.28 11.51
CA ASP A 46 -14.57 6.60 10.93
C ASP A 46 -14.37 6.51 9.41
N PRO A 47 -14.97 7.43 8.62
CA PRO A 47 -14.74 7.51 7.19
C PRO A 47 -13.29 7.91 6.86
N PRO A 48 -12.76 7.54 5.68
CA PRO A 48 -13.36 6.62 4.73
C PRO A 48 -13.36 5.17 5.27
N SER A 49 -14.42 4.41 5.01
CA SER A 49 -14.57 3.00 5.38
C SER A 49 -14.83 2.20 4.11
N GLN A 50 -14.23 1.01 3.98
CA GLN A 50 -14.35 0.18 2.79
C GLN A 50 -14.01 0.94 1.49
N ALA A 51 -12.78 1.44 1.39
CA ALA A 51 -12.35 2.26 0.27
C ALA A 51 -10.86 2.09 -0.03
N ILE A 52 -10.44 2.35 -1.27
CA ILE A 52 -9.02 2.58 -1.56
C ILE A 52 -8.69 4.02 -1.21
N THR A 53 -7.68 4.21 -0.35
CA THR A 53 -7.37 5.52 0.25
C THR A 53 -5.97 6.01 -0.07
N ALA A 54 -5.08 5.15 -0.56
CA ALA A 54 -3.70 5.52 -0.84
C ALA A 54 -3.12 4.71 -1.99
N LEU A 55 -2.12 5.32 -2.63
CA LEU A 55 -1.28 4.72 -3.65
C LEU A 55 0.17 4.69 -3.17
N GLY A 56 0.87 3.59 -3.46
CA GLY A 56 2.32 3.52 -3.34
C GLY A 56 2.99 2.79 -4.49
N ILE A 57 4.32 2.84 -4.50
CA ILE A 57 5.17 2.06 -5.42
C ILE A 57 5.97 1.07 -4.59
N LEU A 58 5.91 -0.21 -4.98
CA LEU A 58 6.71 -1.27 -4.40
C LEU A 58 8.20 -1.02 -4.67
N GLU A 59 9.01 -0.92 -3.63
CA GLU A 59 10.47 -0.80 -3.77
C GLU A 59 11.14 -2.17 -3.69
N SER A 60 10.78 -2.96 -2.69
CA SER A 60 11.36 -4.28 -2.48
C SER A 60 10.50 -5.11 -1.54
N MET A 61 10.70 -6.43 -1.58
CA MET A 61 10.19 -7.33 -0.57
C MET A 61 11.32 -8.23 -0.09
N THR A 62 11.49 -8.30 1.22
CA THR A 62 12.44 -9.20 1.87
C THR A 62 11.71 -10.12 2.84
N LEU A 63 12.36 -11.24 3.19
CA LEU A 63 11.84 -12.19 4.17
C LEU A 63 12.57 -12.00 5.49
N ALA A 64 11.82 -12.02 6.59
CA ALA A 64 12.34 -11.98 7.95
C ALA A 64 11.82 -13.17 8.75
N GLY A 65 12.71 -13.88 9.43
CA GLY A 65 12.40 -15.01 10.32
C GLY A 65 12.52 -14.68 11.81
N SER A 66 13.04 -13.49 12.17
CA SER A 66 13.27 -13.09 13.57
C SER A 66 12.91 -11.64 13.83
N LYS A 67 12.64 -11.28 15.10
CA LYS A 67 12.46 -9.90 15.57
C LYS A 67 13.64 -9.02 15.17
N ARG A 68 14.88 -9.51 15.33
CA ARG A 68 16.09 -8.76 14.97
C ARG A 68 16.10 -8.36 13.50
N GLU A 69 15.77 -9.30 12.62
CA GLU A 69 15.64 -9.02 11.18
C GLU A 69 14.48 -8.06 10.90
N LEU A 70 13.32 -8.25 11.54
CA LEU A 70 12.18 -7.35 11.41
C LEU A 70 12.55 -5.92 11.80
N MET A 71 13.17 -5.71 12.96
CA MET A 71 13.62 -4.38 13.41
C MET A 71 14.62 -3.76 12.43
N GLN A 72 15.60 -4.54 11.94
CA GLN A 72 16.59 -4.05 10.99
C GLN A 72 15.94 -3.63 9.67
N LEU A 73 14.99 -4.42 9.16
CA LEU A 73 14.36 -4.19 7.87
C LEU A 73 13.28 -3.11 7.94
N THR A 74 12.57 -2.97 9.07
CA THR A 74 11.59 -1.89 9.25
C THR A 74 12.29 -0.56 9.52
N GLY A 75 13.37 -0.54 10.31
CA GLY A 75 14.17 0.66 10.58
C GLY A 75 13.34 1.83 11.12
N GLY A 76 12.33 1.54 11.97
CA GLY A 76 11.40 2.54 12.51
C GLY A 76 10.34 3.06 11.53
N ARG A 77 10.23 2.46 10.33
CA ARG A 77 9.27 2.86 9.27
C ARG A 77 8.01 1.98 9.25
N SER A 78 7.89 1.07 10.22
CA SER A 78 6.66 0.32 10.49
C SER A 78 5.85 1.00 11.59
N VAL A 79 4.54 0.75 11.58
CA VAL A 79 3.64 1.16 12.67
C VAL A 79 3.64 0.19 13.86
N TYR A 80 4.31 -0.96 13.72
CA TYR A 80 4.37 -2.00 14.75
C TYR A 80 5.32 -1.62 15.87
N SER A 81 4.89 -1.83 17.12
CA SER A 81 5.71 -1.74 18.32
C SER A 81 6.71 -2.90 18.41
N GLU A 82 7.65 -2.82 19.35
CA GLU A 82 8.61 -3.90 19.56
C GLU A 82 7.94 -5.21 19.99
N GLU A 83 6.91 -5.12 20.84
CA GLU A 83 6.09 -6.25 21.28
C GLU A 83 5.33 -6.87 20.11
N GLU A 84 4.75 -6.06 19.21
CA GLU A 84 4.08 -6.58 18.02
C GLU A 84 5.05 -7.26 17.04
N LEU A 85 6.33 -6.83 17.00
CA LEU A 85 7.35 -7.52 16.21
C LEU A 85 7.74 -8.89 16.80
N GLU A 86 7.68 -9.05 18.13
CA GLU A 86 7.84 -10.36 18.78
C GLU A 86 6.70 -11.32 18.42
N GLU A 87 5.47 -10.82 18.38
CA GLU A 87 4.32 -11.62 17.92
C GLU A 87 4.49 -12.08 16.48
N TRP A 88 5.03 -11.23 15.61
CA TRP A 88 5.36 -11.60 14.24
C TRP A 88 6.41 -12.71 14.14
N GLU A 89 7.46 -12.65 14.97
CA GLU A 89 8.45 -13.73 15.05
C GLU A 89 7.81 -15.04 15.53
N GLN A 90 7.02 -14.99 16.60
CA GLN A 90 6.35 -16.19 17.13
C GLN A 90 5.44 -16.82 16.07
N LYS A 91 4.65 -15.99 15.39
CA LYS A 91 3.79 -16.43 14.29
C LYS A 91 4.58 -17.00 13.11
N ALA A 92 5.79 -16.52 12.86
CA ALA A 92 6.69 -17.06 11.84
C ALA A 92 7.19 -18.46 12.20
N LYS A 93 7.56 -18.66 13.47
CA LYS A 93 7.95 -19.97 14.02
C LYS A 93 6.80 -20.96 13.99
N ASP A 94 5.64 -20.59 14.55
CA ASP A 94 4.47 -21.47 14.67
C ASP A 94 3.98 -21.98 13.31
N LYS A 95 4.02 -21.11 12.29
CA LYS A 95 3.54 -21.42 10.95
C LYS A 95 4.64 -21.91 10.01
N GLY A 96 5.89 -21.99 10.47
CA GLY A 96 7.06 -22.34 9.67
C GLY A 96 7.23 -21.48 8.43
N ARG A 97 6.81 -20.20 8.48
CA ARG A 97 6.86 -19.29 7.31
C ARG A 97 7.43 -17.92 7.70
N PRO A 98 8.39 -17.38 6.94
CA PRO A 98 8.92 -16.06 7.23
C PRO A 98 7.87 -14.96 6.97
N VAL A 99 8.08 -13.81 7.60
CA VAL A 99 7.30 -12.59 7.39
C VAL A 99 7.83 -11.88 6.16
N LYS A 100 6.93 -11.49 5.26
CA LYS A 100 7.22 -10.58 4.14
C LYS A 100 7.31 -9.16 4.68
N VAL A 101 8.46 -8.52 4.47
CA VAL A 101 8.72 -7.12 4.75
C VAL A 101 8.67 -6.36 3.44
N ILE A 102 7.57 -5.64 3.20
CA ILE A 102 7.30 -4.94 1.95
C ILE A 102 7.70 -3.47 2.14
N ASN A 103 8.78 -3.05 1.48
CA ASN A 103 9.18 -1.65 1.40
C ASN A 103 8.46 -0.99 0.24
N TYR A 104 7.87 0.18 0.49
CA TYR A 104 7.18 0.94 -0.53
C TYR A 104 7.32 2.44 -0.32
N LEU A 105 7.22 3.15 -1.44
CA LEU A 105 7.07 4.59 -1.50
C LEU A 105 5.60 4.95 -1.41
N LEU A 106 5.17 5.70 -0.38
CA LEU A 106 3.84 6.29 -0.38
C LEU A 106 3.83 7.46 -1.36
N VAL A 107 3.06 7.33 -2.44
CA VAL A 107 2.96 8.33 -3.50
C VAL A 107 1.92 9.38 -3.15
N SER A 108 0.71 8.94 -2.82
CA SER A 108 -0.40 9.85 -2.57
C SER A 108 -1.48 9.23 -1.70
N TYR A 109 -2.24 10.09 -1.04
CA TYR A 109 -3.54 9.76 -0.46
C TYR A 109 -4.62 10.22 -1.44
N ILE A 110 -5.56 9.33 -1.74
CA ILE A 110 -6.59 9.57 -2.74
C ILE A 110 -7.77 10.26 -2.06
N GLU A 111 -8.10 11.46 -2.52
CA GLU A 111 -9.22 12.26 -2.04
C GLU A 111 -10.03 12.79 -3.24
N PRO A 112 -11.34 12.47 -3.35
CA PRO A 112 -12.10 11.59 -2.48
C PRO A 112 -11.69 10.13 -2.65
N ALA A 113 -11.62 9.39 -1.54
CA ALA A 113 -11.29 7.96 -1.52
C ALA A 113 -12.22 7.16 -2.46
N VAL A 114 -11.68 6.11 -3.10
CA VAL A 114 -12.44 5.28 -4.05
C VAL A 114 -13.28 4.28 -3.26
N SER A 115 -14.58 4.56 -3.14
CA SER A 115 -15.51 3.80 -2.31
C SER A 115 -15.73 2.37 -2.82
N ILE A 116 -16.18 1.46 -1.94
CA ILE A 116 -16.51 0.09 -2.33
C ILE A 116 -17.56 0.01 -3.46
N ASP A 117 -18.53 0.92 -3.51
CA ASP A 117 -19.55 0.93 -4.56
C ASP A 117 -18.98 1.37 -5.91
N GLU A 118 -18.06 2.33 -5.89
CA GLU A 118 -17.28 2.71 -7.06
C GLU A 118 -16.39 1.53 -7.53
N LEU A 119 -15.69 0.86 -6.62
CA LEU A 119 -14.86 -0.30 -6.95
C LEU A 119 -15.65 -1.48 -7.53
N LYS A 120 -16.89 -1.68 -7.07
CA LYS A 120 -17.81 -2.66 -7.68
C LYS A 120 -18.22 -2.25 -9.09
N THR A 121 -18.55 -0.97 -9.28
CA THR A 121 -18.92 -0.41 -10.58
C THR A 121 -17.77 -0.52 -11.58
N MET A 122 -16.53 -0.25 -11.15
CA MET A 122 -15.32 -0.42 -11.96
C MET A 122 -14.97 -1.89 -12.23
N GLY A 123 -15.57 -2.85 -11.51
CA GLY A 123 -15.25 -4.27 -11.61
C GLY A 123 -13.95 -4.69 -10.91
N VAL A 124 -13.38 -3.82 -10.07
CA VAL A 124 -12.25 -4.10 -9.19
C VAL A 124 -12.66 -5.09 -8.09
N VAL A 125 -13.86 -4.91 -7.53
CA VAL A 125 -14.45 -5.82 -6.54
C VAL A 125 -15.69 -6.50 -7.13
N ARG A 126 -15.62 -7.83 -7.35
CA ARG A 126 -16.71 -8.64 -7.91
C ARG A 126 -17.44 -9.43 -6.82
N GLY A 127 -17.91 -8.74 -5.78
CA GLY A 127 -18.57 -9.34 -4.62
C GLY A 127 -18.02 -8.78 -3.30
N HIS A 128 -17.45 -9.64 -2.47
CA HIS A 128 -16.73 -9.22 -1.27
C HIS A 128 -15.32 -8.72 -1.60
N PRO A 129 -14.78 -7.73 -0.84
CA PRO A 129 -13.39 -7.33 -0.96
C PRO A 129 -12.44 -8.52 -0.77
N GLN A 130 -11.37 -8.53 -1.56
CA GLN A 130 -10.37 -9.57 -1.51
C GLN A 130 -9.70 -9.60 -0.12
N GLN A 131 -9.53 -10.80 0.43
CA GLN A 131 -8.94 -11.03 1.76
C GLN A 131 -7.40 -11.07 1.73
N SER A 132 -6.80 -10.94 0.55
CA SER A 132 -5.34 -10.95 0.36
C SER A 132 -4.93 -9.99 -0.76
N ILE A 133 -3.63 -9.66 -0.80
CA ILE A 133 -3.05 -8.88 -1.90
C ILE A 133 -3.26 -9.67 -3.20
N TYR A 134 -3.78 -9.02 -4.23
CA TYR A 134 -4.05 -9.64 -5.52
C TYR A 134 -3.65 -8.72 -6.66
N LYS A 135 -3.43 -9.31 -7.83
CA LYS A 135 -3.03 -8.59 -9.03
C LYS A 135 -4.26 -8.03 -9.74
N LEU A 136 -4.20 -6.75 -10.08
CA LEU A 136 -5.17 -6.09 -10.96
C LEU A 136 -4.74 -6.24 -12.43
N SER A 137 -5.72 -6.25 -13.34
CA SER A 137 -5.44 -6.14 -14.77
C SER A 137 -4.90 -4.74 -15.08
N HIS A 138 -4.15 -4.61 -16.18
CA HIS A 138 -3.59 -3.32 -16.61
C HIS A 138 -4.67 -2.24 -16.81
N ASP A 139 -5.80 -2.62 -17.42
CA ASP A 139 -6.95 -1.71 -17.62
C ASP A 139 -7.53 -1.19 -16.29
N LEU A 140 -7.69 -2.04 -15.28
CA LEU A 140 -8.17 -1.60 -13.97
C LEU A 140 -7.15 -0.70 -13.25
N ILE A 141 -5.86 -0.96 -13.43
CA ILE A 141 -4.80 -0.10 -12.88
C ILE A 141 -4.88 1.28 -13.52
N ALA A 142 -4.97 1.37 -14.85
CA ALA A 142 -5.06 2.64 -15.57
C ALA A 142 -6.26 3.48 -15.09
N ARG A 143 -7.45 2.88 -15.02
CA ARG A 143 -8.65 3.56 -14.52
C ARG A 143 -8.54 4.01 -13.07
N LEU A 144 -7.88 3.23 -12.20
CA LEU A 144 -7.66 3.62 -10.81
C LEU A 144 -6.62 4.74 -10.66
N ILE A 145 -5.58 4.77 -11.51
CA ILE A 145 -4.61 5.87 -11.52
C ILE A 145 -5.27 7.16 -11.99
N GLU A 146 -6.03 7.09 -13.09
CA GLU A 146 -6.83 8.22 -13.59
C GLU A 146 -7.80 8.72 -12.50
N ARG A 147 -8.51 7.80 -11.84
CA ARG A 147 -9.40 8.14 -10.73
C ARG A 147 -8.68 8.69 -9.49
N ALA A 148 -7.44 8.29 -9.26
CA ALA A 148 -6.63 8.80 -8.16
C ALA A 148 -6.15 10.25 -8.37
N ASP A 149 -6.47 10.84 -9.54
CA ASP A 149 -6.10 12.21 -9.92
C ASP A 149 -4.59 12.45 -9.82
N LEU A 150 -3.82 11.45 -10.23
CA LEU A 150 -2.36 11.54 -10.26
C LEU A 150 -1.93 11.97 -11.65
N GLU A 151 -2.04 13.28 -11.90
CA GLU A 151 -1.43 13.90 -13.08
C GLU A 151 0.10 13.89 -12.91
N PHE A 152 0.77 12.95 -13.59
CA PHE A 152 2.22 12.96 -13.72
C PHE A 152 2.59 13.60 -15.06
N GLU A 153 3.17 14.81 -15.04
CA GLU A 153 3.87 15.34 -16.21
C GLU A 153 5.24 14.64 -16.36
N VAL A 154 5.55 14.18 -17.57
CA VAL A 154 6.86 13.60 -17.96
C VAL A 154 7.70 14.66 -18.66
#